data_AF-A0A933M7D5-F1
#
_entry.id   AF-A0A933M7D5-F1
#
_cell.length_a   1.000
_cell.length_b   1.000
_cell.length_c   1.000
_cell.angle_alpha   90.00
_cell.angle_beta   90.00
_cell.angle_gamma   90.00
#
_symmetry.space_group_name_H-M   'P 1'
#
loop_
_entity.id
_entity.type
_entity.pdbx_description
1 polymer ?
#
loop_
_entity_poly.entity_id
_entity_poly.type
_entity_poly.pdbx_seq_one_letter_code
_entity_poly.pdbx_strand_id
1 'polypeptide(L)'
;MNLRPNGDEGFLFYSPLLVGEGLGVRLLKFIQTSRGKIHAVVGGEGDPLILVHGLGDVNTWQTWAKNLDALAMVARVYALELLGYGESEEPQETLDAAGHAEVIRELMEREEIQRASFAGLSWGGLVVQDLATKYPEHVDKLILVDSLFDSSEEGLAHLRKFERRR
;
A
#
# COMPACT_ATOMS: atom_id res chain seq x y z
N MET A 1 16.63 35.35 -15.84
CA MET A 1 17.64 34.61 -15.07
C MET A 1 17.08 34.43 -13.67
N ASN A 2 16.50 33.26 -13.39
CA ASN A 2 16.16 32.81 -12.03
C ASN A 2 16.19 31.29 -12.07
N LEU A 3 17.07 30.75 -11.23
CA LEU A 3 17.52 29.37 -11.22
C LEU A 3 16.41 28.48 -10.66
N ARG A 4 16.05 27.42 -11.38
CA ARG A 4 15.32 26.29 -10.83
C ARG A 4 16.27 25.51 -9.91
N PRO A 5 15.87 25.10 -8.70
CA PRO A 5 16.65 24.13 -7.96
C PRO A 5 16.43 22.74 -8.59
N ASN A 6 17.52 22.12 -9.03
CA ASN A 6 17.64 20.67 -9.10
C ASN A 6 17.92 20.19 -7.66
N GLY A 7 17.21 19.18 -7.17
CA GLY A 7 17.54 18.63 -5.85
C GLY A 7 16.56 17.57 -5.38
N ASP A 8 17.05 16.33 -5.34
CA ASP A 8 16.59 15.27 -4.47
C ASP A 8 16.77 15.69 -2.99
N GLU A 9 15.86 16.52 -2.47
CA GLU A 9 15.82 16.87 -1.05
C GLU A 9 14.46 16.47 -0.47
N GLY A 10 14.46 15.35 0.26
CA GLY A 10 13.34 14.93 1.08
C GLY A 10 13.08 15.98 2.16
N PHE A 11 11.91 16.61 2.13
CA PHE A 11 11.45 17.51 3.17
C PHE A 11 11.11 16.69 4.43
N LEU A 12 11.99 16.73 5.44
CA LEU A 12 11.66 16.29 6.79
C LEU A 12 10.76 17.36 7.44
N PHE A 13 9.44 17.18 7.35
CA PHE A 13 8.51 17.95 8.17
C PHE A 13 8.56 17.44 9.61
N TYR A 14 9.25 18.17 10.49
CA TYR A 14 9.10 18.02 11.94
C TYR A 14 7.75 18.60 12.37
N SER A 15 6.74 17.74 12.53
CA SER A 15 5.50 18.07 13.23
C SER A 15 5.70 17.88 14.74
N PRO A 16 5.39 18.87 15.61
CA PRO A 16 5.63 18.77 17.06
C PRO A 16 4.67 17.84 17.82
N LEU A 17 3.88 17.00 17.14
CA LEU A 17 2.93 16.08 17.75
C LEU A 17 3.44 14.64 17.93
N LEU A 18 4.72 14.36 17.64
CA LEU A 18 5.34 13.04 17.84
C LEU A 18 6.45 13.08 18.89
N VAL A 19 6.10 13.25 20.17
CA VAL A 19 6.92 12.71 21.27
C VAL A 19 6.00 12.06 22.30
N GLY A 20 5.43 10.92 21.90
CA GLY A 20 5.13 9.84 22.84
C GLY A 20 6.19 8.78 22.60
N GLU A 21 6.88 8.33 23.63
CA GLU A 21 7.87 7.26 23.53
C GLU A 21 7.24 6.02 22.91
N GLY A 22 7.59 5.72 21.65
CA GLY A 22 7.06 4.62 20.88
C GLY A 22 7.94 4.40 19.65
N LEU A 23 8.46 3.18 19.54
CA LEU A 23 9.53 2.75 18.63
C LEU A 23 9.07 2.73 17.17
N GLY A 24 9.51 3.72 16.38
CA GLY A 24 9.45 3.69 14.92
C GLY A 24 9.34 5.09 14.33
N VAL A 25 10.44 5.63 13.80
CA VAL A 25 10.39 6.87 13.02
C VAL A 25 9.50 6.63 11.81
N ARG A 26 8.44 7.43 11.67
CA ARG A 26 7.56 7.41 10.49
C ARG A 26 8.02 8.46 9.51
N LEU A 27 8.25 8.04 8.27
CA LEU A 27 8.61 8.89 7.16
C LEU A 27 7.44 9.00 6.19
N LEU A 28 7.10 10.22 5.81
CA LEU A 28 6.27 10.46 4.64
C LEU A 28 7.13 10.26 3.41
N LYS A 29 6.65 9.45 2.47
CA LYS A 29 7.38 9.13 1.25
C LYS A 29 6.47 9.24 0.05
N PHE A 30 7.01 9.79 -1.03
CA PHE A 30 6.40 9.71 -2.34
C PHE A 30 7.18 8.72 -3.21
N ILE A 31 6.48 7.77 -3.83
CA ILE A 31 7.06 6.71 -4.63
C ILE A 31 6.51 6.81 -6.05
N GLN A 32 7.41 7.00 -7.02
CA GLN A 32 7.04 7.19 -8.42
C GLN A 32 6.75 5.86 -9.11
N THR A 33 5.54 5.68 -9.61
CA THR A 33 5.16 4.58 -10.51
C THR A 33 4.95 5.12 -11.94
N SER A 34 4.76 4.24 -12.92
CA SER A 34 4.46 4.61 -14.30
C SER A 34 3.07 5.27 -14.44
N ARG A 35 2.17 5.01 -13.49
CA ARG A 35 0.76 5.46 -13.51
C ARG A 35 0.50 6.69 -12.63
N GLY A 36 1.48 7.07 -11.81
CA GLY A 36 1.37 8.22 -10.91
C GLY A 36 2.25 8.06 -9.68
N LYS A 37 2.33 9.13 -8.88
CA LYS A 37 3.08 9.15 -7.62
C LYS A 37 2.20 8.72 -6.45
N ILE A 38 2.67 7.72 -5.70
CA ILE A 38 2.00 7.22 -4.49
C ILE A 38 2.60 7.90 -3.26
N HIS A 39 1.75 8.49 -2.42
CA HIS A 39 2.10 8.87 -1.07
C HIS A 39 1.96 7.67 -0.12
N ALA A 40 2.93 7.51 0.79
CA ALA A 40 2.93 6.45 1.78
C ALA A 40 3.53 6.92 3.10
N VAL A 41 3.02 6.39 4.21
CA VAL A 41 3.66 6.46 5.52
C VAL A 41 4.45 5.18 5.74
N VAL A 42 5.76 5.32 5.94
CA VAL A 42 6.67 4.20 6.13
C VAL A 42 7.27 4.23 7.53
N GLY A 43 7.30 3.10 8.22
CA GLY A 43 7.91 3.00 9.54
C GLY A 43 8.23 1.56 9.95
N GLY A 44 9.06 1.40 10.98
CA GLY A 44 9.52 0.09 11.42
C GLY A 44 10.61 -0.52 10.54
N GLU A 45 11.00 -1.75 10.87
CA GLU A 45 12.08 -2.50 10.21
C GLU A 45 11.68 -3.98 10.05
N GLY A 46 12.43 -4.72 9.23
CA GLY A 46 12.21 -6.14 8.99
C GLY A 46 11.36 -6.42 7.74
N ASP A 47 10.61 -7.53 7.78
CA ASP A 47 9.82 -7.98 6.62
C ASP A 47 8.74 -6.95 6.24
N PRO A 48 8.54 -6.66 4.95
CA PRO A 48 7.64 -5.61 4.52
C PRO A 48 6.17 -6.00 4.68
N LEU A 49 5.38 -5.06 5.23
CA LEU A 49 3.93 -5.14 5.36
C LEU A 49 3.29 -3.93 4.67
N ILE A 50 2.55 -4.17 3.58
CA ILE A 50 1.87 -3.14 2.81
C ILE A 50 0.40 -3.09 3.21
N LEU A 51 -0.06 -1.92 3.65
CA LEU A 51 -1.43 -1.68 4.11
C LEU A 51 -2.20 -0.86 3.06
N VAL A 52 -3.37 -1.35 2.67
CA VAL A 52 -4.20 -0.82 1.58
C VAL A 52 -5.59 -0.45 2.10
N HIS A 53 -5.98 0.81 1.96
CA HIS A 53 -7.27 1.33 2.44
C HIS A 53 -8.45 0.97 1.53
N GLY A 54 -9.68 1.22 2.00
CA GLY A 54 -10.92 1.01 1.24
C GLY A 54 -11.31 2.18 0.34
N LEU A 55 -12.50 2.13 -0.28
CA LEU A 55 -13.04 3.21 -1.13
C LEU A 55 -13.51 4.43 -0.33
N GLY A 56 -13.58 5.57 -1.02
CA GLY A 56 -14.16 6.83 -0.53
C GLY A 56 -13.12 7.80 0.01
N ASP A 57 -13.36 9.09 -0.20
CA ASP A 57 -12.38 10.18 -0.07
C ASP A 57 -11.76 10.32 1.34
N VAL A 58 -12.42 9.77 2.35
CA VAL A 58 -11.92 9.76 3.75
C VAL A 58 -10.92 8.64 4.02
N ASN A 59 -10.78 7.67 3.11
CA ASN A 59 -9.87 6.55 3.26
C ASN A 59 -8.50 6.90 2.66
N THR A 60 -7.49 6.85 3.51
CA THR A 60 -6.09 7.14 3.22
C THR A 60 -5.20 6.21 4.04
N TRP A 61 -3.91 6.51 4.20
CA TRP A 61 -3.07 5.80 5.17
C TRP A 61 -3.64 5.87 6.61
N GLN A 62 -4.41 6.91 6.93
CA GLN A 62 -4.95 7.14 8.27
C GLN A 62 -5.99 6.08 8.70
N THR A 63 -6.57 5.35 7.75
CA THR A 63 -7.40 4.17 8.01
C THR A 63 -6.69 3.17 8.94
N TRP A 64 -5.35 3.11 8.86
CA TRP A 64 -4.51 2.21 9.65
C TRP A 64 -3.84 2.89 10.86
N ALA A 65 -4.12 4.17 11.16
CA ALA A 65 -3.35 4.97 12.12
C ALA A 65 -3.20 4.31 13.51
N LYS A 66 -4.25 3.62 13.98
CA LYS A 66 -4.26 2.92 15.27
C LYS A 66 -3.49 1.59 15.27
N ASN A 67 -3.19 1.04 14.09
CA ASN A 67 -2.45 -0.20 13.92
C ASN A 67 -0.95 0.06 13.70
N LEU A 68 -0.60 1.23 13.16
CA LEU A 68 0.75 1.53 12.68
C LEU A 68 1.85 1.32 13.71
N ASP A 69 1.69 1.79 14.96
CA ASP A 69 2.74 1.64 15.98
C ASP A 69 3.00 0.17 16.32
N ALA A 70 1.93 -0.59 16.58
CA ALA A 70 2.04 -2.00 16.92
C ALA A 70 2.62 -2.84 15.77
N LEU A 71 2.26 -2.51 14.53
CA LEU A 71 2.78 -3.21 13.36
C LEU A 71 4.25 -2.84 13.05
N ALA A 72 4.62 -1.57 13.24
CA ALA A 72 5.99 -1.10 13.01
C ALA A 72 7.01 -1.71 13.99
N MET A 73 6.56 -2.21 15.14
CA MET A 73 7.41 -2.95 16.07
C MET A 73 7.84 -4.33 15.56
N VAL A 74 7.16 -4.87 14.54
CA VAL A 74 7.38 -6.26 14.07
C VAL A 74 7.58 -6.37 12.56
N ALA A 75 7.41 -5.28 11.81
CA ALA A 75 7.51 -5.26 10.35
C ALA A 75 7.91 -3.87 9.85
N ARG A 76 8.45 -3.82 8.62
CA ARG A 76 8.60 -2.57 7.88
C ARG A 76 7.26 -2.24 7.20
N VAL A 77 6.50 -1.34 7.80
CA VAL A 77 5.15 -1.02 7.37
C VAL A 77 5.14 0.06 6.30
N TYR A 78 4.33 -0.15 5.27
CA TYR A 78 4.00 0.82 4.21
C TYR A 78 2.49 1.02 4.19
N ALA A 79 1.99 2.10 4.78
CA ALA A 79 0.58 2.48 4.65
C ALA A 79 0.41 3.43 3.47
N LEU A 80 -0.23 2.91 2.42
CA LEU A 80 -0.37 3.61 1.16
C LEU A 80 -1.58 4.53 1.17
N GLU A 81 -1.51 5.60 0.38
CA GLU A 81 -2.66 6.23 -0.23
C GLU A 81 -2.68 5.80 -1.71
N LEU A 82 -3.77 5.18 -2.16
CA LEU A 82 -3.91 4.75 -3.55
C LEU A 82 -4.00 5.96 -4.49
N LEU A 83 -3.74 5.78 -5.80
CA LEU A 83 -3.87 6.89 -6.76
C LEU A 83 -5.30 7.45 -6.74
N GLY A 84 -5.41 8.78 -6.73
CA GLY A 84 -6.69 9.48 -6.57
C GLY A 84 -7.19 9.58 -5.12
N TYR A 85 -6.34 9.28 -4.13
CA TYR A 85 -6.67 9.40 -2.71
C TYR A 85 -5.60 10.19 -1.96
N GLY A 86 -6.04 10.99 -0.98
CA GLY A 86 -5.14 11.75 -0.11
C GLY A 86 -4.18 12.63 -0.88
N GLU A 87 -2.88 12.46 -0.64
CA GLU A 87 -1.79 13.20 -1.27
C GLU A 87 -1.18 12.45 -2.47
N SER A 88 -1.68 11.25 -2.80
CA SER A 88 -1.29 10.55 -4.02
C SER A 88 -1.80 11.27 -5.27
N GLU A 89 -1.07 11.12 -6.36
CA GLU A 89 -1.42 11.75 -7.63
C GLU A 89 -2.75 11.21 -8.18
N GLU A 90 -3.51 12.09 -8.83
CA GLU A 90 -4.70 11.72 -9.57
C GLU A 90 -4.29 10.89 -10.81
N PRO A 91 -4.81 9.68 -11.01
CA PRO A 91 -4.41 8.84 -12.12
C PRO A 91 -4.93 9.42 -13.45
N GLN A 92 -4.16 9.25 -14.53
CA GLN A 92 -4.54 9.72 -15.87
C GLN A 92 -5.80 9.03 -16.42
N GLU A 93 -6.06 7.81 -15.94
CA GLU A 93 -7.23 7.01 -16.27
C GLU A 93 -7.83 6.42 -14.99
N THR A 94 -9.13 6.14 -14.99
CA THR A 94 -9.76 5.44 -13.87
C THR A 94 -9.16 4.05 -13.72
N LEU A 95 -8.71 3.72 -12.51
CA LEU A 95 -8.13 2.44 -12.19
C LEU A 95 -9.13 1.60 -11.39
N ASP A 96 -9.35 0.37 -11.84
CA ASP A 96 -10.04 -0.65 -11.05
C ASP A 96 -9.08 -1.30 -10.03
N ALA A 97 -9.53 -2.36 -9.35
CA ALA A 97 -8.74 -3.04 -8.34
C ALA A 97 -7.45 -3.66 -8.93
N ALA A 98 -7.55 -4.27 -10.12
CA ALA A 98 -6.41 -4.83 -10.83
C ALA A 98 -5.41 -3.74 -11.25
N GLY A 99 -5.90 -2.59 -11.72
CA GLY A 99 -5.07 -1.42 -12.02
C GLY A 99 -4.28 -0.94 -10.81
N HIS A 100 -4.90 -0.90 -9.63
CA HIS A 100 -4.19 -0.58 -8.39
C HIS A 100 -3.21 -1.66 -7.95
N ALA A 101 -3.50 -2.94 -8.21
CA ALA A 101 -2.55 -4.03 -7.98
C ALA A 101 -1.27 -3.84 -8.82
N GLU A 102 -1.38 -3.41 -10.08
CA GLU A 102 -0.20 -3.08 -10.91
C GLU A 102 0.65 -1.96 -10.29
N VAL A 103 -0.01 -0.90 -9.81
CA VAL A 103 0.66 0.23 -9.18
C VAL A 103 1.42 -0.21 -7.93
N ILE A 104 0.81 -1.07 -7.10
CA ILE A 104 1.48 -1.62 -5.91
C ILE A 104 2.67 -2.50 -6.32
N ARG A 105 2.53 -3.34 -7.35
CA ARG A 105 3.62 -4.18 -7.86
C ARG A 105 4.79 -3.35 -8.39
N GLU A 106 4.51 -2.24 -9.08
CA GLU A 106 5.56 -1.28 -9.48
C GLU A 106 6.19 -0.56 -8.29
N LEU A 107 5.39 -0.16 -7.30
CA LEU A 107 5.90 0.42 -6.05
C LEU A 107 6.87 -0.54 -5.36
N MET A 108 6.55 -1.84 -5.31
CA MET A 108 7.44 -2.85 -4.75
C MET A 108 8.79 -2.89 -5.47
N GLU A 109 8.83 -2.85 -6.80
CA GLU A 109 10.10 -2.78 -7.53
C GLU A 109 10.91 -1.53 -7.19
N ARG A 110 10.25 -0.37 -7.07
CA ARG A 110 10.90 0.90 -6.75
C ARG A 110 11.51 0.91 -5.35
N GLU A 111 10.88 0.19 -4.43
CA GLU A 111 11.33 0.03 -3.06
C GLU A 111 12.23 -1.20 -2.86
N GLU A 112 12.60 -1.89 -3.94
CA GLU A 112 13.41 -3.12 -3.94
C GLU A 112 12.80 -4.24 -3.07
N ILE A 113 11.46 -4.26 -2.98
CA ILE A 113 10.68 -5.26 -2.25
C ILE A 113 10.37 -6.42 -3.20
N GLN A 114 11.00 -7.57 -3.00
CA GLN A 114 10.72 -8.76 -3.80
C GLN A 114 9.42 -9.46 -3.40
N ARG A 115 9.10 -9.46 -2.10
CA ARG A 115 7.95 -10.16 -1.53
C ARG A 115 7.51 -9.49 -0.24
N ALA A 116 6.20 -9.33 -0.04
CA ALA A 116 5.65 -8.64 1.14
C ALA A 116 4.39 -9.32 1.69
N SER A 117 4.09 -9.06 2.96
CA SER A 117 2.75 -9.29 3.50
C SER A 117 1.84 -8.12 3.15
N PHE A 118 0.55 -8.40 2.95
CA PHE A 118 -0.44 -7.40 2.57
C PHE A 118 -1.64 -7.43 3.51
N ALA A 119 -2.12 -6.25 3.90
CA ALA A 119 -3.42 -6.11 4.56
C ALA A 119 -4.31 -5.15 3.77
N GLY A 120 -5.51 -5.59 3.41
CA GLY A 120 -6.46 -4.79 2.64
C GLY A 120 -7.81 -4.67 3.35
N LEU A 121 -8.32 -3.43 3.47
CA LEU A 121 -9.65 -3.15 4.00
C LEU A 121 -10.67 -3.02 2.86
N SER A 122 -11.79 -3.75 2.96
CA SER A 122 -12.92 -3.61 2.02
C SER A 122 -12.46 -3.72 0.57
N TRP A 123 -12.60 -2.66 -0.23
CA TRP A 123 -12.10 -2.64 -1.60
C TRP A 123 -10.58 -2.76 -1.72
N GLY A 124 -9.81 -2.23 -0.77
CA GLY A 124 -8.37 -2.49 -0.69
C GLY A 124 -8.04 -3.96 -0.49
N GLY A 125 -8.98 -4.71 0.11
CA GLY A 125 -8.92 -6.17 0.18
C GLY A 125 -9.08 -6.84 -1.19
N LEU A 126 -9.93 -6.32 -2.09
CA LEU A 126 -10.01 -6.79 -3.47
C LEU A 126 -8.73 -6.48 -4.25
N VAL A 127 -8.16 -5.28 -4.07
CA VAL A 127 -6.88 -4.89 -4.69
C VAL A 127 -5.76 -5.88 -4.36
N VAL A 128 -5.58 -6.24 -3.08
CA VAL A 128 -4.52 -7.17 -2.69
C VAL A 128 -4.81 -8.62 -3.08
N GLN A 129 -6.08 -8.99 -3.28
CA GLN A 129 -6.46 -10.29 -3.86
C GLN A 129 -6.11 -10.37 -5.35
N ASP A 130 -6.34 -9.30 -6.11
CA ASP A 130 -5.93 -9.21 -7.53
C ASP A 130 -4.42 -9.29 -7.67
N LEU A 131 -3.68 -8.59 -6.79
CA LEU A 131 -2.22 -8.70 -6.71
C LEU A 131 -1.77 -10.14 -6.46
N ALA A 132 -2.35 -10.82 -5.46
CA ALA A 132 -1.99 -12.19 -5.12
C ALA A 132 -2.36 -13.20 -6.22
N THR A 133 -3.41 -12.92 -6.98
CA THR A 133 -3.85 -13.76 -8.10
C THR A 133 -2.91 -13.61 -9.30
N LYS A 134 -2.50 -12.37 -9.62
CA LYS A 134 -1.68 -12.06 -10.79
C LYS A 134 -0.18 -12.27 -10.54
N TYR A 135 0.28 -12.01 -9.32
CA TYR A 135 1.69 -12.05 -8.90
C TYR A 135 1.90 -12.81 -7.58
N PRO A 136 1.53 -14.10 -7.49
CA PRO A 136 1.62 -14.87 -6.26
C PRO A 136 3.04 -14.95 -5.67
N GLU A 137 4.08 -14.84 -6.50
CA GLU A 137 5.49 -14.80 -6.09
C GLU A 137 5.85 -13.58 -5.23
N HIS A 138 5.11 -12.48 -5.39
CA HIS A 138 5.32 -11.23 -4.67
C HIS A 138 4.57 -11.19 -3.32
N VAL A 139 3.75 -12.20 -3.02
CA VAL A 139 2.89 -12.21 -1.82
C VAL A 139 3.37 -13.23 -0.78
N ASP A 140 3.65 -12.76 0.44
CA ASP A 140 3.90 -13.59 1.62
C ASP A 140 2.63 -14.07 2.29
N LYS A 141 1.90 -13.11 2.86
CA LYS A 141 0.66 -13.34 3.59
C LYS A 141 -0.35 -12.33 3.11
N LEU A 142 -1.62 -12.73 3.14
CA LEU A 142 -2.75 -11.90 2.76
C LEU A 142 -3.71 -11.79 3.95
N ILE A 143 -3.93 -10.57 4.44
CA ILE A 143 -4.81 -10.24 5.55
C ILE A 143 -5.99 -9.45 4.98
N LEU A 144 -7.18 -10.04 5.03
CA LEU A 144 -8.39 -9.45 4.47
C LEU A 144 -9.28 -8.93 5.61
N VAL A 145 -9.56 -7.64 5.60
CA VAL A 145 -10.37 -6.97 6.62
C VAL A 145 -11.66 -6.50 5.97
N ASP A 146 -12.79 -7.12 6.32
CA ASP A 146 -14.13 -6.79 5.79
C ASP A 146 -14.15 -6.62 4.25
N SER A 147 -13.44 -7.53 3.57
CA SER A 147 -13.01 -7.38 2.17
C SER A 147 -14.14 -7.60 1.17
N LEU A 148 -14.11 -6.83 0.09
CA LEU A 148 -14.81 -7.20 -1.15
C LEU A 148 -14.17 -8.44 -1.77
N PHE A 149 -14.95 -9.14 -2.59
CA PHE A 149 -14.53 -10.32 -3.32
C PHE A 149 -15.22 -10.33 -4.69
N ASP A 150 -14.52 -10.80 -5.72
CA ASP A 150 -15.10 -10.98 -7.05
C ASP A 150 -16.01 -12.22 -7.08
N SER A 151 -17.32 -12.01 -6.99
CA SER A 151 -18.32 -13.07 -7.02
C SER A 151 -18.67 -13.58 -8.42
N SER A 152 -17.96 -13.16 -9.46
CA SER A 152 -18.11 -13.70 -10.81
C SER A 152 -17.74 -15.19 -10.89
N GLU A 153 -18.11 -15.88 -11.97
CA GLU A 153 -17.67 -17.27 -12.19
C GLU A 153 -16.15 -17.37 -12.24
N GLU A 154 -15.49 -16.38 -12.85
CA GLU A 154 -14.04 -16.26 -12.93
C GLU A 154 -13.40 -16.13 -11.54
N GLY A 155 -13.93 -15.23 -10.70
CA GLY A 155 -13.46 -15.05 -9.32
C GLY A 155 -13.63 -16.32 -8.47
N LEU A 156 -14.77 -17.00 -8.60
CA LEU A 156 -15.02 -18.28 -7.92
C LEU A 156 -14.10 -19.42 -8.41
N ALA A 157 -13.73 -19.42 -9.70
CA ALA A 157 -12.79 -20.40 -10.25
C ALA A 157 -11.38 -20.26 -9.64
N HIS A 158 -10.97 -19.04 -9.27
CA HIS A 158 -9.70 -18.82 -8.56
C HIS A 158 -9.69 -19.41 -7.14
N LEU A 159 -10.79 -19.30 -6.38
CA LEU A 159 -10.89 -19.89 -5.03
C LEU A 159 -10.69 -21.41 -5.03
N ARG A 160 -11.22 -22.11 -6.04
CA ARG A 160 -11.04 -23.57 -6.18
C ARG A 160 -9.57 -23.98 -6.35
N LYS A 161 -8.67 -23.06 -6.72
CA LYS A 161 -7.23 -23.33 -6.79
C LYS A 161 -6.59 -23.36 -5.40
N PHE A 162 -7.10 -22.58 -4.44
CA PHE A 162 -6.62 -22.52 -3.06
C PHE A 162 -7.12 -23.71 -2.22
N GLU A 163 -8.36 -24.18 -2.44
CA GLU A 163 -8.91 -25.35 -1.73
C GLU A 163 -8.12 -26.64 -1.99
N ARG A 164 -7.44 -26.73 -3.15
CA ARG A 164 -6.69 -27.92 -3.57
C ARG A 164 -5.24 -27.98 -3.06
N ARG A 165 -4.79 -26.97 -2.31
CA ARG A 165 -3.42 -26.90 -1.75
C ARG A 165 -3.33 -27.27 -0.27
N ARG A 166 -4.28 -28.05 0.26
CA ARG A 166 -4.20 -28.65 1.61
C ARG A 166 -3.53 -30.01 1.58
#